data_AF-A0A532UZJ1-F1
#
_entry.id   AF-A0A532UZJ1-F1
#
_cell.length_a   1.000
_cell.length_b   1.000
_cell.length_c   1.000
_cell.angle_alpha   90.00
_cell.angle_beta   90.00
_cell.angle_gamma   90.00
#
_symmetry.space_group_name_H-M   'P 1'
#
loop_
_entity.id
_entity.type
_entity.pdbx_description
1 polymer ?
#
loop_
_entity_poly.entity_id
_entity_poly.type
_entity_poly.pdbx_seq_one_letter_code
_entity_poly.pdbx_strand_id
1 'polypeptide(L)'
;MTTLQKRALFGAIISGAILLATTTLLIITDPATIFEKDSLELAYLGFMLGGAVIYGILVIFTRRGKEGEDFVIDERDVFIARRALIVQLRTVLIALALWCVVLVRIYIGNGGIPVPLMYIMYIFILFLNLLARSICIYHGYNLPINDPERKDR
;
A
#
# COMPACT_ATOMS: atom_id res chain seq x y z
N MET A 1 -4.53 -14.10 -18.47
CA MET A 1 -3.92 -13.19 -17.47
C MET A 1 -2.42 -13.19 -17.63
N THR A 2 -1.81 -12.02 -17.77
CA THR A 2 -0.35 -11.88 -17.84
C THR A 2 0.31 -12.21 -16.50
N THR A 3 1.60 -12.54 -16.50
CA THR A 3 2.38 -12.77 -15.27
C THR A 3 2.33 -11.55 -14.34
N LEU A 4 2.27 -10.34 -14.92
CA LEU A 4 2.15 -9.08 -14.19
C LEU A 4 0.78 -8.92 -13.51
N GLN A 5 -0.32 -9.29 -14.19
CA GLN A 5 -1.66 -9.30 -13.58
C GLN A 5 -1.78 -10.29 -12.41
N LYS A 6 -1.20 -11.49 -12.53
CA LYS A 6 -1.21 -12.47 -11.43
C LYS A 6 -0.47 -11.95 -10.20
N ARG A 7 0.72 -11.36 -10.38
CA ARG A 7 1.49 -10.73 -9.30
C ARG A 7 0.73 -9.58 -8.66
N ALA A 8 0.10 -8.73 -9.48
CA ALA A 8 -0.72 -7.62 -8.98
C ALA A 8 -1.89 -8.12 -8.12
N LEU A 9 -2.58 -9.18 -8.53
CA LEU A 9 -3.68 -9.79 -7.77
C LEU A 9 -3.21 -10.33 -6.42
N PHE A 10 -2.10 -11.09 -6.38
CA PHE A 10 -1.54 -11.56 -5.11
C PHE A 10 -1.14 -10.39 -4.19
N GLY A 11 -0.52 -9.36 -4.74
CA GLY A 11 -0.21 -8.14 -3.99
C GLY A 11 -1.45 -7.47 -3.40
N ALA A 12 -2.56 -7.41 -4.16
CA ALA A 12 -3.83 -6.87 -3.67
C ALA A 12 -4.43 -7.72 -2.55
N ILE A 13 -4.44 -9.04 -2.69
CA ILE A 13 -4.98 -9.95 -1.68
C ILE A 13 -4.19 -9.84 -0.37
N ILE A 14 -2.85 -9.88 -0.45
CA ILE A 14 -1.98 -9.80 0.74
C ILE A 14 -2.13 -8.44 1.43
N SER A 15 -2.04 -7.34 0.67
CA SER A 15 -2.17 -6.00 1.25
C SER A 15 -3.58 -5.73 1.79
N GLY A 16 -4.63 -6.21 1.11
CA GLY A 16 -6.00 -6.13 1.59
C GLY A 16 -6.24 -6.91 2.89
N ALA A 17 -5.70 -8.13 2.98
CA ALA A 17 -5.79 -8.94 4.20
C ALA A 17 -5.10 -8.26 5.40
N ILE A 18 -3.91 -7.67 5.17
CA ILE A 18 -3.18 -6.95 6.22
C ILE A 18 -3.94 -5.69 6.64
N LEU A 19 -4.46 -4.90 5.70
CA LEU A 19 -5.26 -3.72 6.02
C LEU A 19 -6.51 -4.06 6.83
N LEU A 20 -7.20 -5.14 6.47
CA LEU A 20 -8.34 -5.65 7.24
C LEU A 20 -7.94 -6.05 8.65
N ALA A 21 -6.83 -6.78 8.81
CA ALA A 21 -6.33 -7.19 10.11
C ALA A 21 -5.95 -5.98 10.98
N THR A 22 -5.23 -5.01 10.41
CA THR A 22 -4.84 -3.76 11.10
C THR A 22 -6.06 -2.93 11.50
N THR A 23 -7.06 -2.80 10.62
CA THR A 23 -8.31 -2.08 10.92
C THR A 23 -9.12 -2.79 12.00
N THR A 24 -9.19 -4.12 11.95
CA THR A 24 -9.89 -4.93 12.97
C THR A 24 -9.22 -4.79 14.33
N LEU A 25 -7.88 -4.82 14.40
CA LEU A 25 -7.13 -4.61 15.63
C LEU A 25 -7.39 -3.24 16.24
N LEU A 26 -7.46 -2.18 15.43
CA LEU A 26 -7.80 -0.83 15.87
C LEU A 26 -9.20 -0.71 16.48
N ILE A 27 -10.17 -1.48 15.98
CA ILE A 27 -11.55 -1.43 16.48
C ILE A 27 -11.67 -2.15 17.82
N ILE A 28 -10.94 -3.26 18.00
CA ILE A 28 -11.07 -4.14 19.16
C ILE A 28 -10.14 -3.71 20.31
N THR A 29 -9.03 -3.05 20.00
CA THR A 29 -7.99 -2.70 20.98
C THR A 29 -7.90 -1.19 21.15
N ASP A 30 -7.93 -0.69 22.39
CA ASP A 30 -7.66 0.72 22.66
C ASP A 30 -6.17 1.00 22.34
N PRO A 31 -5.88 1.87 21.35
CA PRO A 31 -4.52 2.16 20.97
C PRO A 31 -3.64 2.67 22.12
N ALA A 32 -4.23 3.33 23.12
CA ALA A 32 -3.48 3.84 24.28
C ALA A 32 -2.89 2.71 25.14
N THR A 33 -3.56 1.56 25.19
CA THR A 33 -3.16 0.43 26.04
C THR A 33 -2.19 -0.54 25.36
N ILE A 34 -1.96 -0.38 24.04
CA ILE A 34 -1.15 -1.32 23.24
C ILE A 34 0.30 -1.42 23.72
N PHE A 35 0.88 -0.32 24.19
CA PHE A 35 2.28 -0.28 24.67
C PHE A 35 2.42 -0.28 26.19
N GLU A 36 1.35 -0.51 26.95
CA GLU A 36 1.51 -0.71 28.40
C GLU A 36 2.15 -2.07 28.73
N LYS A 37 2.24 -2.98 27.76
CA LYS A 37 2.91 -4.28 27.88
C LYS A 37 4.15 -4.30 26.99
N ASP A 38 5.33 -4.38 27.61
CA ASP A 38 6.64 -4.47 26.92
C ASP A 38 6.69 -5.53 25.81
N SER A 39 5.97 -6.64 25.97
CA SER A 39 5.91 -7.73 24.99
C SER A 39 5.17 -7.36 23.70
N LEU A 40 4.22 -6.43 23.76
CA LEU A 40 3.49 -5.94 22.59
C LEU A 40 4.32 -4.91 21.82
N GLU A 41 5.12 -4.09 22.49
CA GLU A 41 5.98 -3.11 21.83
C GLU A 41 6.95 -3.78 20.86
N LEU A 42 7.69 -4.79 21.31
CA LEU A 42 8.63 -5.54 20.47
C LEU A 42 7.92 -6.26 19.32
N ALA A 43 6.73 -6.81 19.57
CA ALA A 43 5.93 -7.48 18.54
C ALA A 43 5.48 -6.49 17.45
N TYR A 44 5.07 -5.28 17.82
CA TYR A 44 4.70 -4.22 16.88
C TYR A 44 5.90 -3.70 16.11
N LEU A 45 7.05 -3.53 16.74
CA LEU A 45 8.31 -3.14 16.09
C LEU A 45 8.81 -4.23 15.12
N GLY A 46 8.65 -5.50 15.49
CA GLY A 46 8.91 -6.65 14.63
C GLY A 46 7.93 -6.70 13.45
N PHE A 47 6.65 -6.44 13.68
CA PHE A 47 5.65 -6.37 12.62
C PHE A 47 5.88 -5.19 11.66
N MET A 48 6.36 -4.05 12.18
CA MET A 48 6.79 -2.88 11.43
C MET A 48 7.96 -3.17 10.48
N LEU A 49 9.05 -3.70 11.05
CA LEU A 49 10.23 -4.08 10.29
C LEU A 49 9.88 -5.20 9.31
N GLY A 50 9.09 -6.19 9.75
CA GLY A 50 8.58 -7.26 8.91
C GLY A 50 7.74 -6.74 7.75
N GLY A 51 6.83 -5.79 7.99
CA GLY A 51 6.02 -5.16 6.96
C GLY A 51 6.84 -4.37 5.95
N ALA A 52 7.84 -3.61 6.40
CA ALA A 52 8.78 -2.90 5.54
C ALA A 52 9.67 -3.86 4.72
N VAL A 53 10.12 -4.96 5.32
CA VAL A 53 10.89 -6.01 4.66
C VAL A 53 10.03 -6.74 3.63
N ILE A 54 8.80 -7.15 3.98
CA ILE A 54 7.84 -7.75 3.04
C ILE A 54 7.56 -6.79 1.90
N TYR A 55 7.38 -5.50 2.17
CA TYR A 55 7.22 -4.46 1.15
C TYR A 55 8.44 -4.40 0.23
N GLY A 56 9.65 -4.34 0.79
CA GLY A 56 10.89 -4.33 0.03
C GLY A 56 11.04 -5.58 -0.85
N ILE A 57 10.78 -6.76 -0.28
CA ILE A 57 10.76 -8.05 -0.97
C ILE A 57 9.75 -8.00 -2.12
N LEU A 58 8.51 -7.60 -1.87
CA LEU A 58 7.49 -7.48 -2.91
C LEU A 58 7.94 -6.53 -4.02
N VAL A 59 8.48 -5.37 -3.70
CA VAL A 59 8.99 -4.42 -4.70
C VAL A 59 10.13 -5.02 -5.53
N ILE A 60 11.09 -5.70 -4.89
CA ILE A 60 12.23 -6.35 -5.56
C ILE A 60 11.76 -7.49 -6.46
N PHE A 61 10.91 -8.39 -5.96
CA PHE A 61 10.36 -9.49 -6.73
C PHE A 61 9.45 -9.02 -7.87
N THR A 62 8.77 -7.88 -7.71
CA THR A 62 7.97 -7.28 -8.79
C THR A 62 8.85 -6.57 -9.82
N ARG A 63 10.04 -6.08 -9.44
CA ARG A 63 11.01 -5.44 -10.34
C ARG A 63 11.90 -6.41 -11.11
N ARG A 64 12.17 -7.61 -10.59
CA ARG A 64 12.88 -8.66 -11.35
C ARG A 64 11.96 -9.21 -12.45
N GLY A 65 11.92 -8.48 -13.58
CA GLY A 65 11.81 -9.09 -14.89
C GLY A 65 13.04 -9.99 -15.09
N LYS A 66 12.85 -11.14 -15.71
CA LYS A 66 13.92 -12.11 -15.96
C LYS A 66 15.05 -11.41 -16.71
N GLU A 67 16.22 -11.29 -16.10
CA GLU A 67 17.45 -11.02 -16.83
C GLU A 67 17.64 -12.20 -17.80
N GLY A 68 17.44 -11.96 -19.11
CA GLY A 68 17.73 -12.94 -20.16
C GLY A 68 16.58 -13.35 -21.09
N GLU A 69 15.33 -12.96 -20.83
CA GLU A 69 14.30 -12.93 -21.88
C GLU A 69 14.22 -11.49 -22.36
N ASP A 70 14.24 -11.25 -23.68
CA ASP A 70 13.94 -9.95 -24.28
C ASP A 70 12.55 -9.51 -23.81
N PHE A 71 12.52 -8.86 -22.63
CA PHE A 71 11.34 -8.26 -22.07
C PHE A 71 11.14 -7.00 -22.89
N VAL A 72 10.53 -7.16 -24.06
CA VAL A 72 10.01 -6.05 -24.84
C VAL A 72 8.99 -5.38 -23.93
N ILE A 73 9.44 -4.35 -23.21
CA ILE A 73 8.59 -3.49 -22.40
C ILE A 73 7.63 -2.86 -23.41
N ASP A 74 6.42 -3.42 -23.49
CA ASP A 74 5.36 -2.89 -24.32
C ASP A 74 5.06 -1.46 -23.83
N GLU A 75 4.81 -0.52 -24.75
CA GLU A 75 4.46 0.87 -24.42
C GLU A 75 3.28 0.91 -23.43
N ARG A 76 2.40 -0.10 -23.52
CA ARG A 76 1.30 -0.36 -22.59
C ARG A 76 1.76 -0.55 -21.14
N ASP A 77 2.83 -1.30 -20.90
CA ASP A 77 3.32 -1.60 -19.56
C ASP A 77 3.89 -0.33 -18.90
N VAL A 78 4.57 0.51 -19.68
CA VAL A 78 5.07 1.82 -19.23
C VAL A 78 3.91 2.74 -18.86
N PHE A 79 2.89 2.81 -19.71
CA PHE A 79 1.72 3.64 -19.48
C PHE A 79 0.97 3.21 -18.21
N ILE A 80 0.72 1.91 -18.04
CA ILE A 80 0.07 1.35 -16.85
C ILE A 80 0.90 1.62 -15.60
N ALA A 81 2.23 1.46 -15.66
CA ALA A 81 3.11 1.71 -14.52
C ALA A 81 3.12 3.19 -14.10
N ARG A 82 3.17 4.12 -15.06
CA ARG A 82 3.09 5.58 -14.77
C ARG A 82 1.76 5.95 -14.13
N ARG A 83 0.65 5.45 -14.69
CA ARG A 83 -0.69 5.67 -14.12
C ARG A 83 -0.80 5.11 -12.71
N ALA A 84 -0.26 3.91 -12.47
CA ALA A 84 -0.23 3.31 -11.13
C ALA A 84 0.50 4.19 -10.12
N LEU A 85 1.64 4.79 -10.50
CA LEU A 85 2.38 5.71 -9.62
C LEU A 85 1.57 6.96 -9.25
N ILE A 86 0.86 7.55 -10.21
CA ILE A 86 -0.02 8.71 -9.95
C ILE A 86 -1.16 8.33 -8.99
N VAL A 87 -1.78 7.16 -9.21
CA VAL A 87 -2.86 6.66 -8.34
C VAL A 87 -2.33 6.39 -6.93
N GLN A 88 -1.17 5.74 -6.80
CA GLN A 88 -0.52 5.50 -5.51
C GLN A 88 -0.30 6.81 -4.74
N LEU A 89 0.29 7.82 -5.39
CA LEU A 89 0.55 9.10 -4.74
C LEU A 89 -0.74 9.76 -4.27
N ARG A 90 -1.78 9.79 -5.10
CA ARG A 90 -3.09 10.35 -4.74
C ARG A 90 -3.72 9.59 -3.56
N THR A 91 -3.69 8.26 -3.58
CA THR A 91 -4.23 7.44 -2.50
C THR A 91 -3.50 7.70 -1.18
N VAL A 92 -2.17 7.77 -1.19
CA VAL A 92 -1.37 8.07 0.01
C VAL A 92 -1.71 9.45 0.56
N LEU A 93 -1.79 10.48 -0.29
CA LEU A 93 -2.11 11.85 0.13
C LEU A 93 -3.51 11.94 0.75
N ILE A 94 -4.51 11.32 0.12
CA ILE A 94 -5.88 11.28 0.64
C ILE A 94 -5.93 10.56 1.98
N ALA A 95 -5.26 9.40 2.10
CA ALA A 95 -5.22 8.64 3.33
C ALA A 95 -4.54 9.41 4.47
N LEU A 96 -3.41 10.09 4.18
CA LEU A 96 -2.74 10.96 5.14
C LEU A 96 -3.65 12.09 5.60
N ALA A 97 -4.33 12.77 4.67
CA ALA A 97 -5.26 13.84 5.02
C ALA A 97 -6.40 13.34 5.92
N LEU A 98 -6.98 12.17 5.62
CA LEU A 98 -8.01 11.54 6.43
C LEU A 98 -7.49 11.19 7.83
N TRP A 99 -6.30 10.58 7.91
CA TRP A 99 -5.66 10.27 9.19
C TRP A 99 -5.42 11.52 10.03
N CYS A 100 -4.92 12.60 9.44
CA CYS A 100 -4.74 13.87 10.16
C CYS A 100 -6.06 14.41 10.72
N VAL A 101 -7.13 14.40 9.93
CA VAL A 101 -8.46 14.86 10.38
C VAL A 101 -8.98 13.99 11.52
N VAL A 102 -8.86 12.66 11.41
CA VAL A 102 -9.31 11.70 12.41
C VAL A 102 -8.52 11.85 13.71
N LEU A 103 -7.18 11.88 13.64
CA LEU A 103 -6.32 12.00 14.81
C LEU A 103 -6.54 13.32 15.55
N VAL A 104 -6.64 14.43 14.82
CA VAL A 104 -6.97 15.72 15.44
C VAL A 104 -8.33 15.63 16.12
N ARG A 105 -9.36 15.09 15.45
CA ARG A 105 -10.70 15.06 16.04
C ARG A 105 -10.79 14.18 17.30
N ILE A 106 -10.07 13.06 17.34
CA ILE A 106 -10.10 12.14 18.49
C ILE A 106 -9.24 12.68 19.64
N TYR A 107 -8.11 13.33 19.35
CA TYR A 107 -7.13 13.71 20.36
C TYR A 107 -7.02 15.21 20.65
N ILE A 108 -7.87 16.03 20.04
CA ILE A 108 -7.97 17.46 20.39
C ILE A 108 -8.40 17.57 21.85
N GLY A 109 -7.49 18.06 22.70
CA GLY A 109 -7.71 18.20 24.15
C GLY A 109 -7.23 17.02 25.01
N ASN A 110 -6.79 15.91 24.43
CA ASN A 110 -6.37 14.70 25.17
C ASN A 110 -4.86 14.64 25.48
N GLY A 111 -4.15 15.76 25.41
CA GLY A 111 -2.73 15.86 25.80
C GLY A 111 -1.71 15.34 24.77
N GLY A 112 -2.16 14.75 23.66
CA GLY A 112 -1.29 14.34 22.55
C GLY A 112 -1.84 13.17 21.74
N ILE A 113 -1.18 12.86 20.62
CA ILE A 113 -1.48 11.66 19.83
C ILE A 113 -0.62 10.51 20.36
N PRO A 114 -1.22 9.36 20.73
CA PRO A 114 -0.47 8.18 21.12
C PRO A 114 0.50 7.74 20.02
N VAL A 115 1.75 7.51 20.39
CA VAL A 115 2.78 6.93 19.50
C VAL A 115 2.31 5.63 18.78
N PRO A 116 1.60 4.68 19.41
CA PRO A 116 1.12 3.47 18.72
C PRO A 116 0.22 3.77 17.52
N LEU A 117 -0.56 4.85 17.56
CA LEU A 117 -1.39 5.24 16.43
C LEU A 117 -0.59 5.73 15.24
N MET A 118 0.53 6.43 15.47
CA MET A 118 1.42 6.88 14.41
C MET A 118 2.04 5.68 13.68
N TYR A 119 2.36 4.63 14.44
CA TYR A 119 2.85 3.38 13.90
C TYR A 119 1.79 2.66 13.05
N ILE A 120 0.56 2.55 13.56
CA ILE A 120 -0.53 1.92 12.82
C ILE A 120 -0.85 2.70 11.55
N MET A 121 -0.86 4.04 11.62
CA MET A 121 -1.03 4.91 10.46
C MET A 121 0.03 4.64 9.38
N TYR A 122 1.30 4.50 9.77
CA TYR A 122 2.38 4.18 8.83
C TYR A 122 2.16 2.84 8.12
N ILE A 123 1.86 1.77 8.87
CA ILE A 123 1.57 0.44 8.31
C ILE A 123 0.37 0.52 7.35
N PHE A 124 -0.70 1.18 7.79
CA PHE A 124 -1.90 1.36 6.98
C PHE A 124 -1.58 2.05 5.65
N ILE A 125 -0.84 3.16 5.67
CA ILE A 125 -0.46 3.89 4.45
C ILE A 125 0.42 3.04 3.55
N LEU A 126 1.38 2.29 4.11
CA LEU A 126 2.28 1.42 3.35
C LEU A 126 1.51 0.32 2.61
N PHE A 127 0.60 -0.38 3.28
CA PHE A 127 -0.19 -1.43 2.64
C PHE A 127 -1.29 -0.89 1.73
N LEU A 128 -1.87 0.27 2.05
CA LEU A 128 -2.82 0.95 1.16
C LEU A 128 -2.14 1.39 -0.15
N ASN A 129 -0.89 1.83 -0.08
CA ASN A 129 -0.09 2.15 -1.26
C ASN A 129 0.14 0.92 -2.15
N LEU A 130 0.49 -0.23 -1.56
CA LEU A 130 0.59 -1.50 -2.29
C LEU A 130 -0.73 -1.90 -2.93
N LEU A 131 -1.83 -1.83 -2.17
CA LEU A 131 -3.16 -2.19 -2.63
C LEU A 131 -3.56 -1.32 -3.83
N ALA A 132 -3.37 0.00 -3.73
CA ALA A 132 -3.67 0.96 -4.79
C ALA A 132 -2.88 0.67 -6.07
N ARG A 133 -1.58 0.36 -5.94
CA ARG A 133 -0.73 -0.04 -7.06
C ARG A 133 -1.25 -1.31 -7.73
N SER A 134 -1.50 -2.34 -6.94
CA SER A 134 -1.95 -3.64 -7.41
C SER A 134 -3.29 -3.56 -8.13
N ILE A 135 -4.26 -2.84 -7.55
CA ILE A 135 -5.57 -2.60 -8.17
C ILE A 135 -5.41 -1.82 -9.48
N CYS A 136 -4.57 -0.79 -9.51
CA CYS A 136 -4.36 0.01 -10.72
C CYS A 136 -3.70 -0.79 -11.85
N ILE A 137 -2.71 -1.64 -11.54
CA ILE A 137 -2.09 -2.53 -12.52
C ILE A 137 -3.12 -3.53 -13.04
N TYR A 138 -3.86 -4.17 -12.12
CA TYR A 138 -4.88 -5.15 -12.48
C TYR A 138 -5.95 -4.58 -13.42
N HIS A 139 -6.52 -3.43 -13.07
CA HIS A 139 -7.50 -2.75 -13.92
C HIS A 139 -6.90 -2.14 -15.18
N GLY A 140 -5.64 -1.69 -15.15
CA GLY A 140 -4.95 -1.12 -16.31
C GLY A 140 -4.87 -2.08 -17.51
N TYR A 141 -4.74 -3.37 -17.25
CA TYR A 141 -4.78 -4.40 -18.30
C TYR A 141 -6.20 -4.76 -18.78
N ASN A 142 -7.23 -4.42 -18.02
CA ASN A 142 -8.64 -4.70 -18.36
C ASN A 142 -9.34 -3.50 -19.03
N LEU A 143 -8.74 -2.30 -18.99
CA LEU A 143 -9.27 -1.12 -19.67
C LEU A 143 -8.78 -1.06 -21.12
N PRO A 144 -9.63 -0.64 -22.08
CA PRO A 144 -9.17 -0.29 -23.41
C PRO A 144 -8.17 0.86 -23.30
N ILE A 145 -7.04 0.75 -24.01
CA ILE A 145 -6.04 1.81 -24.05
C ILE A 145 -6.64 2.94 -24.89
N ASN A 146 -7.19 3.96 -24.22
CA ASN A 146 -7.38 5.26 -24.85
C ASN A 146 -6.02 5.96 -24.78
N ASP A 147 -5.16 5.63 -25.73
CA ASP A 147 -3.91 6.34 -25.94
C ASP A 147 -4.22 7.61 -26.73
N PRO A 148 -4.19 8.81 -26.11
CA PRO A 148 -4.37 10.04 -26.85
C PRO A 148 -3.26 10.28 -27.87
N GLU A 149 -2.06 9.69 -27.71
CA GLU A 149 -0.94 9.88 -28.65
C GLU A 149 -1.08 9.03 -29.94
N ARG A 150 -2.00 8.07 -29.96
CA ARG A 150 -2.29 7.25 -31.15
C ARG A 150 -3.30 7.88 -32.12
N LYS A 151 -3.93 9.01 -31.74
CA LYS A 151 -4.84 9.73 -32.63
C LYS A 151 -4.12 10.57 -33.69
N ASP A 152 -2.83 10.82 -33.48
CA ASP A 152 -2.05 11.78 -34.28
C ASP A 152 -0.91 11.10 -35.09
N ARG A 153 -0.86 9.77 -35.17
CA ARG A 153 -0.01 9.00 -36.10
C ARG A 153 -0.87 8.19 -37.06
#